data_AF-A0A432WQH5-F1
#
_entry.id   AF-A0A432WQH5-F1
#
_cell.length_a   1.000
_cell.length_b   1.000
_cell.length_c   1.000
_cell.angle_alpha   90.00
_cell.angle_beta   90.00
_cell.angle_gamma   90.00
#
_symmetry.space_group_name_H-M   'P 1'
#
loop_
_entity.id
_entity.type
_entity.pdbx_description
1 polymer ?
#
loop_
_entity_poly.entity_id
_entity_poly.type
_entity_poly.pdbx_seq_one_letter_code
_entity_poly.pdbx_strand_id
1 'polypeptide(L)'
;MSQAYYPVRNRRPQRERNLKAEDLSYFEQAFTCLKEMPERVAVLRANLAYYQQKKHLPKAAKAAITRFEYLLAVTEDPEEMERRVMEDSYEGRKFRQMPLLLKGVCRQERF
;
A
#
# COMPACT_ATOMS: atom_id res chain seq x y z
N MET A 1 -54.79 -2.93 10.20
CA MET A 1 -53.40 -3.40 10.06
C MET A 1 -52.79 -2.74 8.83
N SER A 2 -52.00 -1.68 9.02
CA SER A 2 -51.39 -0.91 7.94
C SER A 2 -49.96 -1.38 7.72
N GLN A 3 -49.71 -2.05 6.59
CA GLN A 3 -48.42 -2.61 6.23
C GLN A 3 -47.50 -1.48 5.72
N ALA A 4 -46.41 -1.22 6.44
CA ALA A 4 -45.45 -0.19 6.07
C ALA A 4 -44.70 -0.58 4.78
N TYR A 5 -44.81 0.26 3.77
CA TYR A 5 -44.07 0.15 2.51
C TYR A 5 -42.64 0.66 2.71
N TYR A 6 -41.64 -0.22 2.54
CA TYR A 6 -40.23 0.16 2.48
C TYR A 6 -39.77 0.20 1.02
N PRO A 7 -39.32 1.35 0.48
CA PRO A 7 -38.79 1.39 -0.86
C PRO A 7 -37.46 0.62 -0.92
N VAL A 8 -37.39 -0.33 -1.84
CA VAL A 8 -36.19 -1.12 -2.14
C VAL A 8 -35.07 -0.15 -2.52
N ARG A 9 -34.00 -0.09 -1.70
CA ARG A 9 -32.81 0.70 -2.03
C ARG A 9 -32.24 0.20 -3.35
N ASN A 10 -32.32 1.02 -4.39
CA ASN A 10 -31.65 0.80 -5.67
C ASN A 10 -30.15 0.57 -5.44
N ARG A 11 -29.72 -0.69 -5.42
CA ARG A 11 -28.30 -1.06 -5.52
C ARG A 11 -27.86 -0.61 -6.90
N ARG A 12 -27.12 0.50 -6.98
CA ARG A 12 -26.45 0.91 -8.22
C ARG A 12 -25.67 -0.30 -8.74
N PRO A 13 -25.86 -0.72 -10.01
CA PRO A 13 -25.11 -1.82 -10.57
C PRO A 13 -23.62 -1.53 -10.40
N GLN A 14 -22.92 -2.47 -9.78
CA GLN A 14 -21.48 -2.42 -9.60
C GLN A 14 -20.87 -2.45 -11.01
N ARG A 15 -20.56 -1.28 -11.58
CA ARG A 15 -19.80 -1.19 -12.83
C ARG A 15 -18.56 -2.05 -12.64
N GLU A 16 -18.44 -3.10 -13.45
CA GLU A 16 -17.19 -3.82 -13.64
C GLU A 16 -16.16 -2.78 -14.08
N ARG A 17 -15.37 -2.31 -13.12
CA ARG A 17 -14.19 -1.53 -13.44
C ARG A 17 -13.26 -2.50 -14.13
N ASN A 18 -13.10 -2.36 -15.44
CA ASN A 18 -11.94 -2.89 -16.13
C ASN A 18 -10.71 -2.37 -15.38
N LEU A 19 -10.13 -3.25 -14.56
CA LEU A 19 -8.91 -2.97 -13.82
C LEU A 19 -7.84 -2.83 -14.88
N LYS A 20 -7.37 -1.60 -15.13
CA LYS A 20 -6.14 -1.41 -15.89
C LYS A 20 -5.05 -2.20 -15.17
N ALA A 21 -4.20 -2.90 -15.94
CA ALA A 21 -3.01 -3.52 -15.39
C ALA A 21 -2.27 -2.49 -14.54
N GLU A 22 -2.10 -2.76 -13.25
CA GLU A 22 -1.33 -1.89 -12.36
C GLU A 22 0.11 -1.92 -12.84
N ASP A 23 0.70 -0.74 -13.08
CA ASP A 23 2.13 -0.63 -13.34
C ASP A 23 2.87 -0.88 -12.01
N LEU A 24 3.48 -2.06 -11.91
CA LEU A 24 4.22 -2.49 -10.71
C LEU A 24 5.72 -2.18 -10.78
N SER A 25 6.21 -1.63 -11.90
CA SER A 25 7.64 -1.40 -12.15
C SER A 25 8.33 -0.61 -11.03
N TYR A 26 7.63 0.37 -10.46
CA TYR A 26 8.13 1.15 -9.33
C TYR A 26 8.36 0.30 -8.07
N PHE A 27 7.45 -0.62 -7.77
CA PHE A 27 7.56 -1.49 -6.60
C PHE A 27 8.65 -2.53 -6.81
N GLU A 28 8.72 -3.13 -7.99
CA GLU A 28 9.78 -4.08 -8.39
C GLU A 28 11.16 -3.44 -8.24
N GLN A 29 11.33 -2.22 -8.75
CA GLN A 29 12.59 -1.48 -8.60
C GLN A 29 12.89 -1.20 -7.13
N ALA A 30 11.92 -0.72 -6.36
CA ALA A 30 12.11 -0.41 -4.95
C ALA A 30 12.52 -1.65 -4.13
N PHE A 31 11.87 -2.79 -4.34
CA PHE A 31 12.20 -4.02 -3.64
C PHE A 31 13.50 -4.65 -4.13
N THR A 32 13.87 -4.50 -5.40
CA THR A 32 15.20 -4.87 -5.90
C THR A 32 16.28 -4.11 -5.11
N CYS A 33 16.12 -2.80 -4.95
CA CYS A 33 17.04 -1.98 -4.15
C CYS A 33 17.06 -2.37 -2.65
N LEU A 34 15.92 -2.78 -2.08
CA LEU A 34 15.89 -3.27 -0.69
C LEU A 34 16.60 -4.62 -0.53
N LYS A 35 16.49 -5.52 -1.51
CA LYS A 35 17.21 -6.80 -1.48
C LYS A 35 18.73 -6.58 -1.57
N GLU A 36 19.17 -5.63 -2.40
CA GLU A 36 20.58 -5.26 -2.49
C GLU A 36 21.11 -4.54 -1.25
N MET A 37 20.26 -3.73 -0.60
CA MET A 37 20.59 -2.89 0.56
C MET A 37 19.50 -2.98 1.64
N PRO A 38 19.44 -4.10 2.41
CA PRO A 38 18.39 -4.32 3.41
C PRO A 38 18.36 -3.25 4.52
N GLU A 39 19.48 -2.58 4.80
CA GLU A 39 19.55 -1.47 5.76
C GLU A 39 18.63 -0.30 5.38
N ARG A 40 18.25 -0.20 4.09
CA ARG A 40 17.33 0.84 3.60
C ARG A 40 15.88 0.60 3.97
N VAL A 41 15.56 -0.51 4.64
CA VAL A 41 14.30 -0.65 5.40
C VAL A 41 14.16 0.51 6.40
N ALA A 42 15.26 1.08 6.90
CA ALA A 42 15.23 2.29 7.72
C ALA A 42 14.60 3.50 7.01
N VAL A 43 14.78 3.64 5.68
CA VAL A 43 14.15 4.70 4.89
C VAL A 43 12.63 4.52 4.85
N LEU A 44 12.16 3.28 4.67
CA LEU A 44 10.74 2.97 4.75
C LEU A 44 10.15 3.32 6.13
N ARG A 45 10.86 3.00 7.22
CA ARG A 45 10.45 3.40 8.58
C ARG A 45 10.37 4.91 8.73
N ALA A 46 11.37 5.64 8.25
CA ALA A 46 11.39 7.10 8.30
C ALA A 46 10.21 7.70 7.53
N ASN A 47 9.92 7.16 6.35
CA ASN A 47 8.76 7.57 5.55
C ASN A 47 7.44 7.29 6.28
N LEU A 48 7.29 6.11 6.91
CA LEU A 48 6.11 5.79 7.71
C LEU A 48 5.91 6.81 8.85
N ALA A 49 6.94 7.05 9.65
CA ALA A 49 6.90 8.02 10.74
C ALA A 49 6.55 9.43 10.24
N TYR A 50 7.11 9.85 9.12
CA TYR A 50 6.82 11.14 8.50
C TYR A 50 5.36 11.27 8.06
N TYR A 51 4.81 10.24 7.42
CA TYR A 51 3.44 10.29 6.91
C TYR A 51 2.40 10.05 8.01
N GLN A 52 2.69 9.28 9.05
CA GLN A 52 1.82 9.11 10.23
C GLN A 52 1.45 10.45 10.87
N GLN A 53 2.37 11.41 10.90
CA GLN A 53 2.17 12.73 11.51
C GLN A 53 1.26 13.65 10.66
N LYS A 54 0.92 13.27 9.41
CA LYS A 54 0.11 14.12 8.53
C LYS A 54 -1.37 14.05 8.88
N LYS A 55 -1.93 15.19 9.29
CA LYS A 55 -3.35 15.35 9.67
C LYS A 55 -4.33 15.01 8.53
N HIS A 56 -4.02 15.43 7.31
CA HIS A 56 -4.91 15.37 6.15
C HIS A 56 -4.47 14.33 5.10
N LEU A 57 -4.44 13.05 5.50
CA LEU A 57 -4.25 11.93 4.57
C LEU A 57 -5.58 11.31 4.13
N PRO A 58 -5.72 10.93 2.84
CA PRO A 58 -6.84 10.11 2.37
C PRO A 58 -6.95 8.81 3.14
N LYS A 59 -8.18 8.28 3.30
CA LYS A 59 -8.44 7.02 4.01
C LYS A 59 -7.62 5.84 3.46
N ALA A 60 -7.47 5.77 2.14
CA ALA A 60 -6.65 4.77 1.46
C ALA A 60 -5.17 4.84 1.88
N ALA A 61 -4.60 6.04 1.95
CA ALA A 61 -3.22 6.24 2.38
C ALA A 61 -3.01 5.86 3.85
N LYS A 62 -3.93 6.25 4.75
CA LYS A 62 -3.89 5.83 6.16
C LYS A 62 -3.94 4.30 6.29
N ALA A 63 -4.80 3.66 5.51
CA ALA A 63 -4.94 2.21 5.51
C ALA A 63 -3.70 1.48 4.96
N ALA A 64 -2.95 2.10 4.03
CA ALA A 64 -1.68 1.58 3.55
C ALA A 64 -0.58 1.75 4.61
N ILE A 65 -0.50 2.91 5.29
CA ILE A 65 0.45 3.15 6.40
C ILE A 65 0.30 2.08 7.47
N THR A 66 -0.93 1.86 7.97
CA THR A 66 -1.20 0.85 8.99
C THR A 66 -0.82 -0.56 8.54
N ARG A 67 -0.99 -0.90 7.26
CA ARG A 67 -0.56 -2.19 6.72
C ARG A 67 0.94 -2.35 6.71
N PHE A 68 1.67 -1.31 6.30
CA PHE A 68 3.13 -1.33 6.32
C PHE A 68 3.69 -1.35 7.75
N GLU A 69 3.02 -0.73 8.73
CA GLU A 69 3.35 -0.89 10.16
C GLU A 69 3.24 -2.35 10.58
N TYR A 70 2.11 -3.01 10.29
CA TYR A 70 1.95 -4.43 10.59
C TYR A 70 2.95 -5.31 9.83
N LEU A 71 3.24 -4.98 8.57
CA LEU A 71 4.23 -5.71 7.78
C LEU A 71 5.60 -5.68 8.46
N LEU A 72 6.08 -4.48 8.84
CA LEU A 72 7.37 -4.31 9.51
C LEU A 72 7.41 -4.87 10.93
N ALA A 73 6.27 -5.02 11.59
CA ALA A 73 6.19 -5.71 12.87
C ALA A 73 6.31 -7.24 12.70
N VAL A 74 5.98 -7.77 11.52
CA VAL A 74 6.03 -9.22 11.23
C VAL A 74 7.37 -9.61 10.60
N THR A 75 7.89 -8.80 9.70
CA THR A 75 9.10 -9.12 8.94
C THR A 75 9.82 -7.86 8.47
N GLU A 76 11.15 -7.93 8.44
CA GLU A 76 12.02 -6.93 7.84
C GLU A 76 12.78 -7.48 6.63
N ASP A 77 12.47 -8.72 6.23
CA ASP A 77 13.07 -9.37 5.08
C ASP A 77 12.50 -8.79 3.77
N PRO A 78 13.33 -8.14 2.92
CA PRO A 78 12.90 -7.57 1.65
C PRO A 78 12.19 -8.56 0.73
N GLU A 79 12.57 -9.85 0.75
CA GLU A 79 11.92 -10.86 -0.10
C GLU A 79 10.48 -11.13 0.34
N GLU A 80 10.26 -11.32 1.64
CA GLU A 80 8.93 -11.53 2.17
C GLU A 80 8.04 -10.28 2.01
N MET A 81 8.62 -9.10 2.22
CA MET A 81 7.92 -7.84 2.02
C MET A 81 7.48 -7.67 0.57
N GLU A 82 8.37 -7.91 -0.39
CA GLU A 82 8.04 -7.84 -1.82
C GLU A 82 6.90 -8.81 -2.15
N ARG A 83 7.00 -10.07 -1.73
CA ARG A 83 5.97 -11.09 -1.98
C ARG A 83 4.58 -10.62 -1.53
N ARG A 84 4.48 -10.03 -0.33
CA ARG A 84 3.20 -9.54 0.22
C ARG A 84 2.69 -8.29 -0.50
N VAL A 85 3.58 -7.37 -0.85
CA VAL A 85 3.20 -6.12 -1.54
C VAL A 85 2.84 -6.37 -3.01
N MET A 86 3.51 -7.31 -3.67
CA MET A 86 3.32 -7.64 -5.09
C MET A 86 2.22 -8.67 -5.34
N GLU A 87 1.68 -9.30 -4.30
CA GLU A 87 0.60 -10.28 -4.42
C GLU A 87 -0.60 -9.70 -5.19
N ASP A 88 -1.15 -10.46 -6.13
CA ASP A 88 -2.42 -10.12 -6.81
C ASP A 88 -3.63 -10.43 -5.92
N SER A 89 -3.59 -9.91 -4.69
CA SER A 89 -4.63 -10.06 -3.68
C SER A 89 -5.28 -8.73 -3.36
N TYR A 90 -6.31 -8.77 -2.52
CA TYR A 90 -6.87 -7.56 -1.94
C TYR A 90 -5.81 -6.81 -1.11
N GLU A 91 -5.01 -7.53 -0.32
CA GLU A 91 -4.00 -6.94 0.54
C GLU A 91 -2.84 -6.33 -0.24
N GLY A 92 -2.33 -7.02 -1.27
CA GLY A 92 -1.30 -6.45 -2.17
C GLY A 92 -1.76 -5.14 -2.81
N ARG A 93 -2.98 -5.09 -3.35
CA ARG A 93 -3.59 -3.85 -3.88
C ARG A 93 -3.70 -2.74 -2.83
N LYS A 94 -3.84 -3.08 -1.54
CA LYS A 94 -3.90 -2.10 -0.45
C LYS A 94 -2.53 -1.56 -0.07
N PHE A 95 -1.48 -2.38 -0.07
CA PHE A 95 -0.11 -1.89 0.06
C PHE A 95 0.23 -0.89 -1.05
N ARG A 96 -0.17 -1.20 -2.29
CA ARG A 96 0.15 -0.38 -3.46
C ARG A 96 -0.61 0.95 -3.56
N GLN A 97 -1.50 1.27 -2.61
CA GLN A 97 -2.21 2.56 -2.57
C GLN A 97 -1.32 3.74 -2.15
N MET A 98 -0.13 3.48 -1.63
CA MET A 98 0.81 4.53 -1.19
C MET A 98 2.27 4.21 -1.58
N PRO A 99 2.61 4.26 -2.88
CA PRO A 99 3.99 4.03 -3.35
C PRO A 99 5.01 4.97 -2.70
N LEU A 100 4.58 6.17 -2.28
CA LEU A 100 5.43 7.16 -1.61
C LEU A 100 6.12 6.65 -0.35
N LEU A 101 5.65 5.58 0.27
CA LEU A 101 6.33 4.95 1.42
C LEU A 101 7.69 4.36 1.04
N LEU A 102 7.88 3.95 -0.21
CA LEU A 102 9.14 3.42 -0.75
C LEU A 102 10.03 4.50 -1.38
N LYS A 103 9.64 5.77 -1.27
CA LYS A 103 10.42 6.88 -1.85
C LYS A 103 11.80 6.96 -1.20
N GLY A 104 12.84 7.02 -2.04
CA GLY A 104 14.22 7.18 -1.59
C GLY A 104 14.94 5.85 -1.30
N VAL A 105 14.22 4.73 -1.30
CA VAL A 105 14.81 3.38 -1.12
C VAL A 105 15.87 3.07 -2.19
N CYS A 106 15.67 3.49 -3.44
CA CYS A 106 16.67 3.31 -4.50
C CYS A 106 17.67 4.46 -4.65
N ARG A 107 17.58 5.55 -3.87
CA ARG A 107 18.55 6.65 -4.01
C ARG A 107 19.91 6.19 -3.50
N GLN A 108 20.81 5.79 -4.39
CA GLN A 108 22.24 5.86 -4.14
C GLN A 108 22.57 7.34 -3.96
N GLU A 109 22.77 7.77 -2.71
CA GLU A 109 23.59 8.95 -2.46
C GLU A 109 24.99 8.59 -2.95
N ARG A 110 25.27 8.90 -4.21
CA ARG A 110 26.64 9.08 -4.67
C ARG A 110 27.09 10.41 -4.05
N PHE A 111 27.97 10.31 -3.06
CA PHE A 111 28.78 11.42 -2.58
C PHE A 111 29.77 11.84 -3.68
#